data_AF-A0A1Q8VKY8-F1
#
_entry.id   AF-A0A1Q8VKY8-F1
#
_cell.length_a   1.000
_cell.length_b   1.000
_cell.length_c   1.000
_cell.angle_alpha   90.00
_cell.angle_beta   90.00
_cell.angle_gamma   90.00
#
_symmetry.space_group_name_H-M   'P 1'
#
loop_
_entity.id
_entity.type
_entity.pdbx_description
1 polymer ?
#
loop_
_entity_poly.entity_id
_entity_poly.type
_entity_poly.pdbx_seq_one_letter_code
_entity_poly.pdbx_strand_id
1 'polypeptide(L)'
;MAPIVLIRAGEEVLADRAVRSLLAQAKAKDPTTEITRLEAATYEPHQLDTLVSPSLFGEPRLVYVPALEQMTDALLSDLIAYVGAADPEVSVILRHNGGQRGK
;
A
#
# COMPACT_ATOMS: atom_id res chain seq x y z
N MET A 1 -3.74 3.73 12.79
CA MET A 1 -3.90 3.79 11.32
C MET A 1 -4.62 2.53 10.90
N ALA A 2 -5.48 2.59 9.87
CA ALA A 2 -6.14 1.38 9.38
C ALA A 2 -5.12 0.47 8.66
N PRO A 3 -5.26 -0.86 8.73
CA PRO A 3 -4.31 -1.79 8.10
C PRO A 3 -4.31 -1.71 6.58
N ILE A 4 -5.43 -1.30 5.98
CA ILE A 4 -5.55 -1.07 4.54
C ILE A 4 -6.24 0.27 4.31
N VAL A 5 -5.64 1.11 3.46
CA VAL A 5 -6.16 2.42 3.08
C VAL A 5 -6.19 2.51 1.55
N LEU A 6 -7.38 2.59 0.97
CA LEU A 6 -7.57 2.85 -0.46
C LEU A 6 -7.87 4.33 -0.70
N ILE A 7 -7.02 4.99 -1.46
CA ILE A 7 -7.20 6.36 -1.93
C ILE A 7 -7.64 6.30 -3.38
N ARG A 8 -8.89 6.67 -3.63
CA ARG A 8 -9.40 6.88 -4.99
C ARG A 8 -9.53 8.37 -5.23
N ALA A 9 -8.71 8.92 -6.10
CA ALA A 9 -8.71 10.35 -6.40
C ALA A 9 -8.59 10.55 -7.90
N GLY A 10 -9.47 11.39 -8.47
CA GLY A 10 -9.34 11.82 -9.87
C GLY A 10 -8.35 12.97 -10.06
N GLU A 11 -7.86 13.54 -8.97
CA GLU A 11 -6.89 14.63 -8.96
C GLU A 11 -5.61 14.20 -8.22
N GLU A 12 -4.49 14.23 -8.93
CA GLU A 12 -3.19 13.77 -8.44
C GLU A 12 -2.67 14.58 -7.24
N VAL A 13 -2.86 15.90 -7.24
CA VAL A 13 -2.40 16.78 -6.16
C VAL A 13 -3.07 16.44 -4.83
N LEU A 14 -4.38 16.14 -4.86
CA LEU A 14 -5.11 15.73 -3.67
C LEU A 14 -4.68 14.34 -3.19
N ALA A 15 -4.43 13.42 -4.13
CA ALA A 15 -3.92 12.08 -3.83
C ALA A 15 -2.55 12.15 -3.15
N ASP A 16 -1.62 12.94 -3.71
CA ASP A 16 -0.29 13.17 -3.16
C ASP A 16 -0.35 13.74 -1.75
N ARG A 17 -1.25 14.71 -1.52
CA ARG A 17 -1.43 15.30 -0.19
C ARG A 17 -1.94 14.28 0.82
N ALA A 18 -2.90 13.43 0.42
CA ALA A 18 -3.43 12.37 1.27
C ALA A 18 -2.34 11.34 1.62
N VAL A 19 -1.58 10.87 0.63
CA VAL A 19 -0.45 9.94 0.84
C VAL A 19 0.59 10.56 1.78
N ARG A 20 1.03 11.80 1.52
CA ARG A 20 1.99 12.50 2.40
C ARG A 20 1.50 12.61 3.84
N SER A 21 0.22 12.90 4.04
CA SER A 21 -0.38 12.94 5.38
C SER A 21 -0.34 11.58 6.07
N LEU A 22 -0.65 10.50 5.36
CA LEU A 22 -0.62 9.14 5.91
C LEU A 22 0.80 8.69 6.26
N LEU A 23 1.77 8.96 5.37
CA LEU A 23 3.19 8.65 5.64
C LEU A 23 3.71 9.44 6.85
N ALA A 24 3.34 10.72 6.96
CA ALA A 24 3.69 11.55 8.11
C ALA A 24 3.04 11.03 9.40
N GLN A 25 1.79 10.59 9.37
CA GLN A 25 1.10 9.98 10.51
C GLN A 25 1.78 8.68 10.96
N ALA A 26 2.19 7.83 10.01
CA ALA A 26 2.91 6.59 10.33
C ALA A 26 4.26 6.88 11.01
N LYS A 27 5.05 7.80 10.45
CA LYS A 27 6.34 8.23 11.03
C LYS A 27 6.19 8.98 12.36
N ALA A 28 5.10 9.72 12.55
CA ALA A 28 4.82 10.38 13.83
C ALA A 28 4.42 9.39 14.93
N LYS A 29 3.73 8.30 14.57
CA LYS A 29 3.42 7.21 15.49
C LYS A 29 4.68 6.44 15.88
N ASP A 30 5.51 6.12 14.88
CA ASP A 30 6.79 5.44 15.09
C ASP A 30 7.83 5.88 14.03
N PRO A 31 8.90 6.58 14.43
CA PRO A 31 9.96 7.01 13.52
C PRO A 31 10.68 5.85 12.81
N THR A 32 10.69 4.66 13.41
CA THR A 32 11.34 3.45 12.86
C THR A 32 10.54 2.78 11.75
N THR A 33 9.27 3.20 11.53
CA THR A 33 8.38 2.59 10.52
C THR A 33 9.09 2.41 9.17
N GLU A 34 9.18 1.18 8.68
CA GLU A 34 9.74 0.88 7.37
C GLU A 34 8.69 1.21 6.29
N ILE A 35 9.05 2.07 5.33
CA ILE A 35 8.16 2.44 4.23
C ILE A 35 8.70 1.84 2.94
N THR A 36 7.97 0.90 2.36
CA THR A 36 8.32 0.28 1.08
C THR A 36 7.36 0.75 0.00
N ARG A 37 7.90 1.23 -1.11
CA ARG A 37 7.12 1.56 -2.30
C ARG A 37 7.11 0.35 -3.25
N LEU A 38 5.91 -0.05 -3.67
CA LEU A 38 5.68 -1.22 -4.52
C LEU A 38 4.99 -0.78 -5.81
N GLU A 39 5.67 -0.91 -6.95
CA GLU A 39 5.12 -0.50 -8.24
C GLU A 39 4.10 -1.52 -8.76
N ALA A 40 2.86 -1.08 -8.98
CA ALA A 40 1.75 -1.94 -9.37
C ALA A 40 1.94 -2.60 -10.75
N ALA A 41 2.56 -1.87 -11.68
CA ALA A 41 2.73 -2.29 -13.07
C ALA A 41 3.80 -3.38 -13.27
N THR A 42 4.74 -3.49 -12.34
CA THR A 42 5.86 -4.46 -12.39
C THR A 42 5.81 -5.45 -11.23
N TYR A 43 4.61 -5.64 -10.65
CA TYR A 43 4.43 -6.53 -9.52
C TYR A 43 4.55 -7.99 -9.94
N GLU A 44 5.39 -8.73 -9.22
CA GLU A 44 5.56 -10.17 -9.37
C GLU A 44 4.75 -10.94 -8.31
N PRO A 45 4.20 -12.13 -8.63
CA PRO A 45 3.43 -12.93 -7.68
C PRO A 45 4.14 -13.16 -6.34
N HIS A 46 3.39 -13.12 -5.24
CA HIS A 46 3.86 -13.34 -3.87
C HIS A 46 4.84 -12.29 -3.31
N GLN A 47 5.10 -11.20 -4.04
CA GLN A 47 5.95 -10.12 -3.54
C GLN A 47 5.32 -9.42 -2.31
N LEU A 48 4.00 -9.27 -2.27
CA LEU A 48 3.27 -8.65 -1.17
C LEU A 48 3.44 -9.43 0.13
N ASP A 49 3.40 -10.76 0.09
CA ASP A 49 3.53 -11.64 1.26
C ASP A 49 4.83 -11.36 2.05
N THR A 50 5.90 -11.07 1.32
CA THR A 50 7.19 -10.72 1.93
C THR A 50 7.15 -9.35 2.59
N LEU A 51 6.48 -8.39 1.96
CA LEU A 51 6.43 -6.99 2.41
C LEU A 51 5.48 -6.77 3.59
N VAL A 52 4.44 -7.60 3.70
CA VAL A 52 3.47 -7.57 4.80
C VAL A 52 3.80 -8.53 5.93
N SER A 53 4.93 -9.25 5.84
CA SER A 53 5.40 -10.11 6.92
C SER A 53 5.83 -9.26 8.14
N PRO A 54 5.38 -9.58 9.37
CA PRO A 54 5.76 -8.83 10.56
C PRO A 54 7.28 -8.69 10.76
N SER A 55 7.73 -7.56 11.32
CA SER A 55 9.14 -7.38 11.67
C SER A 55 9.52 -8.23 12.88
N LEU A 56 10.68 -8.91 12.82
CA LEU A 56 11.27 -9.60 13.98
C LEU A 56 11.73 -8.64 15.08
N PHE A 57 11.96 -7.38 14.72
CA PHE A 57 12.42 -6.33 15.63
C PHE A 57 11.29 -5.42 16.11
N GLY A 58 10.03 -5.72 15.74
CA GLY A 58 8.85 -4.94 16.14
C GLY A 58 8.69 -3.60 15.42
N GLU A 59 9.47 -3.35 14.37
CA GLU A 59 9.36 -2.14 13.54
C GLU A 59 8.07 -2.22 12.70
N PRO A 60 7.18 -1.21 12.78
CA PRO A 60 5.97 -1.19 11.95
C PRO A 60 6.32 -1.15 10.46
N ARG A 61 5.54 -1.85 9.64
CA ARG A 61 5.70 -1.83 8.18
C ARG A 61 4.60 -1.05 7.50
N LEU A 62 4.98 -0.29 6.48
CA LEU A 62 4.08 0.42 5.61
C LEU A 62 4.42 0.13 4.14
N VAL A 63 3.49 -0.49 3.42
CA VAL A 63 3.58 -0.70 1.98
C VAL A 63 2.76 0.37 1.27
N TYR A 64 3.36 1.07 0.32
CA TYR A 64 2.68 2.05 -0.53
C TYR A 64 2.68 1.59 -1.98
N VAL A 65 1.48 1.41 -2.54
CA VAL A 65 1.24 1.03 -3.92
C VAL A 65 0.65 2.22 -4.69
N PRO A 66 1.47 2.99 -5.42
CA PRO A 66 1.00 4.01 -6.36
C PRO A 66 0.37 3.39 -7.61
N ALA A 67 -0.38 4.20 -8.36
CA ALA A 67 -0.90 3.85 -9.68
C ALA A 67 -1.58 2.47 -9.76
N LEU A 68 -2.42 2.16 -8.76
CA LEU A 68 -3.10 0.87 -8.61
C LEU A 68 -3.92 0.49 -9.84
N GLU A 69 -4.39 1.45 -10.63
CA GLU A 69 -5.06 1.20 -11.91
C GLU A 69 -4.22 0.39 -12.91
N GLN A 70 -2.89 0.33 -12.73
CA GLN A 70 -1.96 -0.44 -13.56
C GLN A 70 -1.62 -1.82 -12.96
N MET A 71 -2.32 -2.27 -11.91
CA MET A 71 -1.99 -3.52 -11.22
C MET A 71 -2.05 -4.75 -12.13
N THR A 72 -1.05 -5.62 -11.99
CA THR A 72 -1.05 -6.96 -12.58
C THR A 72 -2.14 -7.85 -11.96
N ASP A 73 -2.53 -8.93 -12.65
CA ASP A 73 -3.49 -9.90 -12.09
C ASP A 73 -2.94 -10.60 -10.83
N ALA A 74 -1.60 -10.72 -10.75
CA ALA A 74 -0.91 -11.22 -9.57
C ALA A 74 -1.14 -10.28 -8.38
N LEU A 75 -0.94 -8.97 -8.55
CA LEU A 75 -1.16 -8.01 -7.47
C LEU A 75 -2.63 -7.98 -7.02
N LEU A 76 -3.57 -8.06 -7.97
CA LEU A 76 -5.00 -8.13 -7.64
C LEU A 76 -5.31 -9.36 -6.78
N SER A 77 -4.81 -10.53 -7.18
CA SER A 77 -5.02 -11.80 -6.47
C SER A 77 -4.46 -11.73 -5.04
N ASP A 78 -3.23 -11.25 -4.90
CA ASP A 78 -2.56 -11.17 -3.60
C ASP A 78 -3.20 -10.11 -2.69
N LEU A 79 -3.63 -8.97 -3.23
CA LEU A 79 -4.36 -7.96 -2.44
C LEU A 79 -5.71 -8.49 -1.93
N ILE A 80 -6.47 -9.21 -2.77
CA ILE A 80 -7.73 -9.82 -2.35
C ILE A 80 -7.50 -10.83 -1.24
N ALA A 81 -6.47 -11.68 -1.38
CA ALA A 81 -6.09 -12.64 -0.35
C ALA A 81 -5.70 -11.93 0.96
N TYR A 82 -4.87 -10.88 0.86
CA TYR A 82 -4.40 -10.12 2.02
C TYR A 82 -5.52 -9.37 2.75
N VAL A 83 -6.53 -8.83 2.05
CA VAL A 83 -7.65 -8.11 2.68
C VAL A 83 -8.37 -8.97 3.74
N GLY A 84 -8.49 -10.29 3.52
CA GLY A 84 -9.09 -11.21 4.49
C GLY A 84 -8.19 -11.56 5.68
N ALA A 85 -6.88 -11.34 5.57
CA ALA A 85 -5.86 -11.74 6.55
C ALA A 85 -4.98 -10.55 6.97
N ALA A 86 -5.51 -9.32 6.86
CA ALA A 86 -4.72 -8.11 7.06
C ALA A 86 -4.16 -8.02 8.49
N ASP A 87 -2.85 -7.83 8.59
CA ASP A 87 -2.18 -7.68 9.87
C ASP A 87 -2.43 -6.27 10.44
N PRO A 88 -2.90 -6.12 11.70
CA PRO A 88 -3.16 -4.81 12.30
C PRO A 88 -1.90 -3.95 12.53
N GLU A 89 -0.71 -4.56 12.53
CA GLU A 89 0.57 -3.88 12.70
C GLU A 89 1.20 -3.44 11.37
N VAL A 90 0.66 -3.94 10.25
CA VAL A 90 1.11 -3.58 8.89
C VAL A 90 0.07 -2.67 8.24
N SER A 91 0.56 -1.62 7.60
CA SER A 91 -0.29 -0.70 6.85
C SER A 91 -0.03 -0.76 5.36
N VAL A 92 -1.08 -0.97 4.57
CA VAL A 92 -1.01 -0.98 3.11
C VAL A 92 -1.81 0.19 2.56
N ILE A 93 -1.12 1.14 1.93
CA ILE A 93 -1.71 2.30 1.27
C ILE A 93 -1.78 2.02 -0.22
N LEU A 94 -2.98 1.98 -0.76
CA LEU A 94 -3.26 1.76 -2.17
C LEU A 94 -3.77 3.07 -2.78
N ARG A 95 -3.13 3.56 -3.84
CA ARG A 95 -3.57 4.77 -4.54
C ARG A 95 -4.02 4.44 -5.96
N HIS A 96 -5.27 4.75 -6.27
CA HIS A 96 -5.87 4.63 -7.59
C HIS A 96 -6.18 6.03 -8.15
N ASN A 97 -5.53 6.41 -9.25
CA ASN A 97 -5.63 7.75 -9.86
C ASN A 97 -6.90 7.98 -10.70
N GLY A 98 -7.74 6.95 -10.82
CA GLY A 98 -8.93 6.97 -11.65
C GLY A 98 -8.69 6.23 -12.97
N GLY A 99 -9.66 6.28 -13.87
CA GLY A 99 -9.61 5.51 -15.12
C GLY A 99 -10.03 4.03 -14.96
N GLN A 100 -9.95 3.29 -16.06
CA GLN A 100 -10.15 1.85 -16.11
C GLN A 100 -8.80 1.14 -16.15
N ARG A 101 -8.72 0.01 -15.46
CA ARG A 101 -7.58 -0.90 -15.53
C ARG A 101 -7.42 -1.43 -16.96
N GLY A 102 -6.22 -1.32 -17.53
CA GLY A 102 -5.87 -1.92 -18.82
C GLY A 102 -6.38 -1.17 -20.06
N LYS A 103 -6.32 0.17 -20.07
CA LYS A 103 -6.34 0.89 -21.35
C LYS A 103 -5.01 0.74 -22.09
#